data_AF-A0A5K1BAS2-F1
#
_entry.id   AF-A0A5K1BAS2-F1
#
_cell.length_a   1.000
_cell.length_b   1.000
_cell.length_c   1.000
_cell.angle_alpha   90.00
_cell.angle_beta   90.00
_cell.angle_gamma   90.00
#
_symmetry.space_group_name_H-M   'P 1'
#
loop_
_entity.id
_entity.type
_entity.pdbx_description
1 polymer ?
#
loop_
_entity_poly.entity_id
_entity_poly.type
_entity_poly.pdbx_seq_one_letter_code
_entity_poly.pdbx_strand_id
1 'polypeptide(L)' 'KYKLPMSRIIPFPKCGDPTTAPDFPPGAQVLAVYPGTTALYKATVVNSHRK' A
#
# COMPACT_ATOMS: atom_id res chain seq x y z
N LYS A 1 9.94 -20.99 -0.73
CA LYS A 1 8.47 -20.88 -0.51
C LYS A 1 8.24 -20.54 0.96
N TYR A 2 7.47 -19.51 1.26
CA TYR A 2 7.25 -19.05 2.63
C TYR A 2 6.01 -19.74 3.24
N LYS A 3 6.04 -20.06 4.53
CA LYS A 3 4.88 -20.49 5.31
C LYS A 3 4.48 -19.33 6.23
N LEU A 4 3.31 -18.74 6.00
CA LEU A 4 2.84 -17.57 6.72
C LEU A 4 1.35 -17.73 7.07
N PRO A 5 0.90 -17.26 8.24
CA PRO A 5 -0.52 -17.14 8.54
C PRO A 5 -1.16 -16.02 7.70
N MET A 6 -2.46 -16.13 7.45
CA MET A 6 -3.22 -15.12 6.67
C MET A 6 -3.12 -13.71 7.24
N SER A 7 -2.97 -13.55 8.56
CA SER A 7 -2.82 -12.25 9.23
C SER A 7 -1.56 -11.47 8.83
N ARG A 8 -0.58 -12.13 8.19
CA ARG A 8 0.65 -11.50 7.68
C ARG A 8 0.60 -11.24 6.16
N ILE A 9 -0.57 -11.42 5.54
CA ILE A 9 -0.78 -11.24 4.11
C ILE A 9 -1.74 -10.09 3.91
N ILE A 10 -1.28 -9.04 3.24
CA ILE A 10 -2.10 -7.90 2.85
C ILE A 10 -2.41 -8.07 1.36
N PRO A 11 -3.69 -8.23 0.96
CA PRO A 11 -4.04 -8.31 -0.43
C PRO A 11 -3.86 -6.96 -1.09
N PHE A 12 -3.17 -6.94 -2.23
CA PHE A 12 -3.16 -5.76 -3.09
C PHE A 12 -4.44 -5.73 -3.93
N PRO A 13 -4.96 -4.54 -4.28
CA PRO A 13 -6.05 -4.42 -5.23
C PRO A 13 -5.67 -5.11 -6.55
N LYS A 14 -6.66 -5.74 -7.19
CA LYS A 14 -6.44 -6.48 -8.44
C LYS A 14 -6.14 -5.48 -9.55
N CYS A 15 -4.88 -5.45 -9.97
CA CYS A 15 -4.34 -4.88 -11.20
C CYS A 15 -4.99 -3.57 -11.70
N GLY A 16 -4.38 -2.43 -11.35
CA GLY A 16 -4.38 -1.27 -12.24
C GLY A 16 -5.63 -0.41 -12.33
N ASP A 17 -6.71 -0.74 -11.61
CA ASP A 17 -7.89 0.12 -11.51
C ASP A 17 -7.75 1.06 -10.29
N PRO A 18 -7.22 2.29 -10.45
CA PRO A 18 -7.10 3.26 -9.35
C PRO A 18 -8.47 3.61 -8.74
N THR A 19 -9.57 3.31 -9.44
CA THR A 19 -10.95 3.45 -8.95
C THR A 19 -11.28 2.51 -7.79
N THR A 20 -10.58 1.37 -7.68
CA THR A 20 -10.78 0.39 -6.60
C THR A 20 -9.74 0.51 -5.49
N ALA A 21 -8.71 1.34 -5.69
CA ALA A 21 -7.71 1.59 -4.68
C ALA A 21 -8.33 2.41 -3.53
N PRO A 22 -8.07 2.03 -2.27
CA PRO A 22 -8.47 2.86 -1.14
C PRO A 22 -7.70 4.18 -1.19
N ASP A 23 -8.42 5.30 -1.14
CA ASP A 23 -7.81 6.61 -0.98
C ASP A 23 -7.45 6.82 0.49
N PHE A 24 -6.26 7.36 0.73
CA PHE A 24 -5.75 7.58 2.08
C PHE A 24 -5.65 9.09 2.33
N PRO A 25 -6.29 9.61 3.39
CA PRO A 25 -6.23 11.03 3.68
C PRO A 25 -4.83 11.45 4.14
N PRO A 26 -4.46 12.74 3.98
CA PRO A 26 -3.25 13.28 4.58
C PRO A 26 -3.16 12.98 6.08
N GLY A 27 -1.97 12.61 6.55
CA GLY A 27 -1.70 12.18 7.93
C GLY A 27 -1.94 10.69 8.20
N ALA A 28 -2.51 9.93 7.26
CA ALA A 28 -2.66 8.49 7.40
C ALA A 28 -1.30 7.77 7.42
N GLN A 29 -1.18 6.76 8.28
CA GLN A 29 -0.02 5.87 8.32
C GLN A 29 -0.28 4.66 7.42
N VAL A 30 0.59 4.42 6.45
CA VAL A 30 0.44 3.37 5.44
C VAL A 30 1.72 2.55 5.30
N LEU A 31 1.60 1.39 4.66
CA LEU A 31 2.73 0.61 4.17
C LEU A 31 2.90 0.89 2.68
N ALA A 32 4.01 1.53 2.30
CA ALA A 32 4.31 1.93 0.93
C ALA A 32 5.58 1.27 0.42
N VAL A 33 5.63 1.00 -0.89
CA VAL A 33 6.84 0.49 -1.54
C VAL A 33 7.86 1.62 -1.63
N TYR A 34 9.10 1.36 -1.23
CA TYR A 34 10.18 2.33 -1.45
C TYR A 34 10.71 2.24 -2.88
N PRO A 35 11.01 3.35 -3.58
CA PRO A 35 11.50 3.33 -4.95
C PRO A 35 12.72 2.42 -5.14
N GLY A 36 12.70 1.58 -6.18
CA GLY A 36 13.79 0.62 -6.46
C GLY A 36 13.80 -0.62 -5.55
N THR A 37 12.79 -0.80 -4.69
CA THR A 37 12.68 -1.97 -3.81
C THR A 37 11.40 -2.75 -4.08
N THR A 38 11.34 -3.97 -3.54
CA THR A 38 10.16 -4.84 -3.58
C THR A 38 9.51 -4.97 -2.19
N ALA A 39 9.92 -4.15 -1.23
CA ALA A 39 9.49 -4.21 0.16
C ALA A 39 8.60 -3.04 0.54
N LEU A 40 7.71 -3.27 1.50
CA LEU A 40 6.83 -2.26 2.08
C LEU A 40 7.45 -1.66 3.34
N TYR A 41 7.34 -0.34 3.48
CA TYR A 41 7.85 0.43 4.61
C TYR A 41 6.76 1.33 5.17
N LYS A 42 6.86 1.66 6.46
CA LYS A 42 5.95 2.61 7.11
C LYS A 42 6.16 4.01 6.52
N ALA A 43 5.09 4.63 6.05
CA ALA A 43 5.08 5.97 5.50
C ALA A 43 3.87 6.77 6.01
N THR A 44 3.97 8.09 5.94
CA THR A 44 2.87 9.02 6.21
C THR A 44 2.41 9.63 4.90
N VAL A 45 1.10 9.63 4.67
CA VAL A 45 0.53 10.28 3.47
C VAL A 45 0.59 11.79 3.65
N VAL A 46 1.32 12.48 2.76
CA VAL A 46 1.47 13.94 2.81
C VAL A 46 0.39 14.64 1.98
N ASN A 47 0.07 14.09 0.80
CA ASN A 47 -0.99 14.56 -0.08
C ASN A 47 -1.86 13.39 -0.54
N SER A 48 -3.15 13.64 -0.75
CA SER A 48 -4.02 12.71 -1.46
C SER A 48 -3.57 12.53 -2.90
N HIS A 49 -4.01 11.45 -3.54
CA HIS A 49 -3.72 11.20 -4.95
C HIS A 49 -4.20 12.39 -5.79
N ARG A 50 -3.28 13.07 -6.48
CA ARG A 50 -3.61 14.12 -7.45
C ARG A 50 -4.27 13.41 -8.64
N LYS A 51 -5.55 13.70 -8.89
CA LYS A 51 -6.25 13.30 -10.12
C LYS A 51 -5.53 13.82 -11.36
#